data_AF-A0A820NMM3-F1
#
_entry.id   AF-A0A820NMM3-F1
#
_cell.length_a   1.000
_cell.length_b   1.000
_cell.length_c   1.000
_cell.angle_alpha   90.00
_cell.angle_beta   90.00
_cell.angle_gamma   90.00
#
_symmetry.space_group_name_H-M   'P 1'
#
loop_
_entity.id
_entity.type
_entity.pdbx_description
1 polymer ?
#
loop_
_entity_poly.entity_id
_entity_poly.type
_entity_poly.pdbx_seq_one_letter_code
_entity_poly.pdbx_strand_id
1 'polypeptide(L)'
;RWYSGRPKCTNDTCQNQNATKTWITIAGISCIIGVIFYLKWWSGRPLRSNVSYIALPSNEISEQVFNQFKSGLWSSRYYQYNAWHGPHQLSLSFDPETSKVTGNGSDDVGNYNIEGIYSPTTHRMGLTKKYQYGTGDPSQNLGHYVTIQVTWNTRRRRFKGKWFVRTNKYTGENKFDLKLVKSYGAIE
;
A
#
# COMPACT_ATOMS: atom_id res chain seq x y z
N ARG A 1 -72.49 -34.19 -6.23
CA ARG A 1 -71.76 -33.53 -7.34
C ARG A 1 -70.69 -32.65 -6.69
N TRP A 2 -69.43 -32.89 -7.04
CA TRP A 2 -68.22 -32.41 -6.36
C TRP A 2 -68.13 -30.89 -6.23
N TYR A 3 -67.86 -30.37 -5.03
CA TYR A 3 -67.29 -29.03 -4.83
C TYR A 3 -65.86 -29.18 -4.31
N SER A 4 -64.92 -28.69 -5.11
CA SER A 4 -63.49 -28.59 -4.85
C SER A 4 -63.21 -27.69 -3.64
N GLY A 5 -62.67 -28.26 -2.56
CA GLY A 5 -62.12 -27.49 -1.45
C GLY A 5 -60.83 -26.79 -1.86
N ARG A 6 -60.82 -25.45 -1.83
CA ARG A 6 -59.55 -24.69 -1.74
C ARG A 6 -59.02 -24.83 -0.31
N PRO A 7 -57.71 -24.99 -0.08
CA PRO A 7 -57.15 -24.88 1.25
C PRO A 7 -57.31 -23.43 1.73
N LYS A 8 -57.96 -23.23 2.87
CA LYS A 8 -57.92 -21.96 3.60
C LYS A 8 -56.54 -21.85 4.25
N CYS A 9 -55.72 -20.93 3.76
CA CYS A 9 -54.57 -20.46 4.53
C CYS A 9 -55.07 -19.79 5.81
N THR A 10 -54.70 -20.34 6.96
CA THR A 10 -54.89 -19.72 8.27
C THR A 10 -53.87 -18.60 8.45
N ASN A 11 -54.34 -17.43 8.86
CA ASN A 11 -53.65 -16.13 8.79
C ASN A 11 -52.30 -16.04 9.54
N ASP A 12 -51.96 -16.99 10.42
CA ASP A 12 -50.77 -16.88 11.27
C ASP A 12 -49.47 -17.37 10.60
N THR A 13 -49.58 -18.13 9.50
CA THR A 13 -48.41 -18.68 8.79
C THR A 13 -47.86 -17.76 7.69
N CYS A 14 -48.66 -16.83 7.17
CA CYS A 14 -48.24 -15.89 6.13
C CYS A 14 -47.51 -14.65 6.68
N GLN A 15 -47.76 -14.22 7.91
CA GLN A 15 -47.07 -13.05 8.49
C GLN A 15 -45.65 -13.36 8.96
N ASN A 16 -45.41 -14.58 9.45
CA ASN A 16 -44.10 -15.00 9.94
C ASN A 16 -43.03 -15.16 8.84
N GLN A 17 -43.42 -15.51 7.61
CA GLN A 17 -42.48 -15.62 6.48
C GLN A 17 -41.99 -14.25 6.00
N ASN A 18 -42.81 -13.21 6.08
CA ASN A 18 -42.41 -11.86 5.70
C ASN A 18 -41.49 -11.23 6.75
N ALA A 19 -41.76 -11.45 8.04
CA ALA A 19 -40.89 -11.01 9.12
C ALA A 19 -39.50 -11.67 9.05
N THR A 20 -39.42 -13.00 8.95
CA THR A 20 -38.14 -13.73 8.84
C THR A 20 -37.34 -13.37 7.59
N LYS A 21 -37.99 -13.21 6.43
CA LYS A 21 -37.31 -12.73 5.21
C LYS A 21 -36.72 -11.33 5.40
N THR A 22 -37.45 -10.43 6.06
CA THR A 22 -37.02 -9.04 6.31
C THR A 22 -35.82 -8.97 7.26
N TRP A 23 -35.80 -9.79 8.33
CA TRP A 23 -34.65 -9.87 9.25
C TRP A 23 -33.39 -10.41 8.57
N ILE A 24 -33.53 -11.40 7.68
CA ILE A 24 -32.42 -11.96 6.89
C ILE A 24 -31.85 -10.90 5.92
N THR A 25 -32.69 -10.11 5.25
CA THR A 25 -32.21 -9.02 4.38
C THR A 25 -31.53 -7.90 5.17
N ILE A 26 -32.07 -7.48 6.31
CA ILE A 26 -31.46 -6.44 7.15
C ILE A 26 -30.11 -6.90 7.72
N ALA A 27 -30.03 -8.14 8.22
CA ALA A 27 -28.78 -8.72 8.69
C ALA A 27 -27.75 -8.85 7.55
N GLY A 28 -28.19 -9.30 6.36
CA GLY A 28 -27.34 -9.38 5.17
C GLY A 28 -26.80 -8.01 4.72
N ILE A 29 -27.64 -6.98 4.69
CA ILE A 29 -27.25 -5.60 4.34
C ILE A 29 -26.29 -5.03 5.39
N SER A 30 -26.55 -5.25 6.68
CA SER A 30 -25.66 -4.80 7.77
C SER A 30 -24.27 -5.44 7.68
N CYS A 31 -24.19 -6.74 7.39
CA CYS A 31 -22.92 -7.43 7.15
C CYS A 31 -22.16 -6.86 5.93
N ILE A 32 -22.86 -6.58 4.83
CA ILE A 32 -22.24 -5.98 3.63
C ILE A 32 -21.70 -4.58 3.95
N ILE A 33 -22.49 -3.75 4.63
CA ILE A 33 -22.08 -2.41 5.05
C ILE A 33 -20.86 -2.49 5.98
N GLY A 34 -20.88 -3.39 6.98
CA GLY A 34 -19.75 -3.63 7.88
C GLY A 34 -18.47 -4.03 7.13
N VAL A 35 -18.59 -4.92 6.12
CA VAL A 35 -17.47 -5.31 5.25
C VAL A 35 -16.97 -4.14 4.41
N ILE A 36 -17.85 -3.30 3.85
CA ILE A 36 -17.46 -2.11 3.08
C ILE A 36 -16.71 -1.11 3.97
N PHE A 37 -17.21 -0.83 5.19
CA PHE A 37 -16.53 0.05 6.14
C PHE A 37 -15.17 -0.51 6.56
N TYR A 38 -15.09 -1.82 6.78
CA TYR A 38 -13.83 -2.50 7.06
C TYR A 38 -12.86 -2.35 5.88
N LEU A 39 -13.25 -2.69 4.65
CA LEU A 39 -12.40 -2.54 3.47
C LEU A 39 -11.93 -1.08 3.27
N LYS A 40 -12.80 -0.10 3.51
CA LYS A 40 -12.45 1.33 3.45
C LYS A 40 -11.46 1.74 4.55
N TRP A 41 -11.55 1.14 5.74
CA TRP A 41 -10.61 1.41 6.84
C TRP A 41 -9.19 0.95 6.54
N TRP A 42 -9.04 -0.15 5.79
CA TRP A 42 -7.76 -0.73 5.40
C TRP A 42 -7.13 -0.06 4.18
N SER A 43 -7.91 0.68 3.39
CA SER A 43 -7.38 1.44 2.26
C SER A 43 -6.28 2.40 2.71
N GLY A 44 -5.19 2.46 1.94
CA GLY A 44 -4.06 3.37 2.19
C GLY A 44 -3.25 3.04 3.44
N ARG A 45 -3.38 1.82 3.96
CA ARG A 45 -2.55 1.29 5.05
C ARG A 45 -1.82 0.03 4.59
N PRO A 46 -0.52 -0.10 4.86
CA PRO A 46 0.14 -1.37 4.64
C PRO A 46 -0.43 -2.41 5.61
N LEU A 47 -0.55 -3.66 5.16
CA LEU A 47 -0.99 -4.78 6.00
C LEU A 47 -0.05 -5.02 7.19
N ARG A 48 1.19 -4.56 7.09
CA ARG A 48 2.27 -4.78 8.06
C ARG A 48 3.06 -3.48 8.25
N SER A 49 3.60 -3.28 9.45
CA SER A 49 4.60 -2.24 9.66
C SER A 49 5.85 -2.51 8.81
N ASN A 50 6.68 -1.49 8.59
CA ASN A 50 7.94 -1.67 7.86
C ASN A 50 8.82 -2.74 8.50
N VAL A 51 8.86 -2.81 9.84
CA VAL A 51 9.63 -3.82 10.59
C VAL A 51 9.13 -5.23 10.29
N SER A 52 7.82 -5.46 10.41
CA SER A 52 7.23 -6.77 10.12
C SER A 52 7.33 -7.13 8.64
N TYR A 53 7.25 -6.14 7.75
CA TYR A 53 7.36 -6.34 6.31
C TYR A 53 8.74 -6.84 5.89
N ILE A 54 9.83 -6.23 6.40
CA ILE A 54 11.19 -6.65 6.02
C ILE A 54 11.61 -7.99 6.65
N ALA A 55 10.92 -8.44 7.71
CA ALA A 55 11.19 -9.73 8.34
C ALA A 55 10.55 -10.93 7.61
N LEU A 56 9.70 -10.68 6.60
CA LEU A 56 9.05 -11.75 5.86
C LEU A 56 10.05 -12.53 5.00
N PRO A 57 10.01 -13.87 5.02
CA PRO A 57 10.87 -14.68 4.16
C PRO A 57 10.64 -14.28 2.68
N SER A 58 11.75 -14.20 1.93
CA SER A 58 11.70 -14.06 0.48
C SER A 58 11.74 -15.44 -0.16
N ASN A 59 10.80 -15.71 -1.07
CA ASN A 59 10.81 -16.92 -1.87
C ASN A 59 11.81 -16.86 -3.05
N GLU A 60 12.54 -15.74 -3.22
CA GLU A 60 13.62 -15.67 -4.21
C GLU A 60 14.84 -16.41 -3.64
N ILE A 61 15.23 -17.50 -4.33
CA ILE A 61 16.42 -18.28 -4.01
C ILE A 61 17.64 -17.36 -4.19
N SER A 62 18.40 -17.21 -3.11
CA SER A 62 19.64 -16.44 -3.00
C SER A 62 20.75 -17.05 -3.88
N GLU A 63 20.64 -16.91 -5.19
CA GLU A 63 21.76 -17.14 -6.10
C GLU A 63 22.49 -15.82 -6.31
N GLN A 64 23.66 -15.73 -5.68
CA GLN A 64 24.61 -14.59 -5.59
C GLN A 64 24.33 -13.51 -4.54
N VAL A 65 25.39 -13.23 -3.77
CA VAL A 65 25.56 -12.11 -2.84
C VAL A 65 25.66 -10.79 -3.63
N PHE A 66 24.58 -10.40 -4.30
CA PHE A 66 24.50 -9.09 -4.94
C PHE A 66 23.99 -8.07 -3.91
N ASN A 67 24.85 -7.16 -3.45
CA ASN A 67 24.40 -6.05 -2.62
C ASN A 67 23.64 -5.02 -3.48
N GLN A 68 22.31 -5.09 -3.43
CA GLN A 68 21.40 -4.15 -4.08
C GLN A 68 21.17 -2.86 -3.29
N PHE A 69 21.58 -2.81 -2.02
CA PHE A 69 21.39 -1.69 -1.11
C PHE A 69 22.60 -0.75 -1.18
N LYS A 70 22.66 0.05 -2.24
CA LYS A 70 23.76 0.99 -2.50
C LYS A 70 23.33 2.43 -2.25
N SER A 71 24.11 3.14 -1.45
CA SER A 71 23.95 4.58 -1.28
C SER A 71 24.18 5.29 -2.62
N GLY A 72 23.36 6.28 -2.94
CA GLY A 72 23.43 6.91 -4.26
C GLY A 72 22.21 7.72 -4.66
N LEU A 73 22.20 8.06 -5.94
CA LEU A 73 21.06 8.62 -6.64
C LEU A 73 20.19 7.50 -7.19
N TRP A 74 18.90 7.59 -6.91
CA TRP A 74 17.87 6.64 -7.30
C TRP A 74 16.79 7.34 -8.11
N SER A 75 16.14 6.57 -8.97
CA SER A 75 14.98 6.97 -9.75
C SER A 75 13.75 6.25 -9.22
N SER A 76 12.73 7.01 -8.82
CA SER A 76 11.43 6.49 -8.43
C SER A 76 10.37 6.80 -9.47
N ARG A 77 9.34 5.97 -9.49
CA ARG A 77 8.06 6.28 -10.13
C ARG A 77 6.93 5.63 -9.37
N TYR A 78 5.78 6.27 -9.35
CA TYR A 78 4.59 5.77 -8.66
C TYR A 78 3.38 5.84 -9.59
N TYR A 79 2.44 4.92 -9.37
CA TYR A 79 1.19 4.92 -10.12
C TYR A 79 0.10 5.62 -9.31
N GLN A 80 -0.51 6.67 -9.84
CA GLN A 80 -1.59 7.43 -9.18
C GLN A 80 -2.51 7.99 -10.26
N TYR A 81 -3.81 8.12 -9.96
CA TYR A 81 -4.80 8.67 -10.90
C TYR A 81 -4.76 8.03 -12.30
N ASN A 82 -4.59 6.70 -12.35
CA ASN A 82 -4.46 5.92 -13.58
C ASN A 82 -3.25 6.26 -14.48
N ALA A 83 -2.26 6.97 -13.97
CA ALA A 83 -1.04 7.32 -14.69
C ALA A 83 0.23 6.96 -13.88
N TRP A 84 1.34 6.77 -14.59
CA TRP A 84 2.66 6.72 -13.97
C TRP A 84 3.20 8.14 -13.85
N HIS A 85 3.67 8.47 -12.65
CA HIS A 85 4.35 9.72 -12.33
C HIS A 85 5.85 9.46 -12.16
N GLY A 86 6.68 10.36 -12.69
CA GLY A 86 8.14 10.22 -12.77
C GLY A 86 8.66 9.77 -14.14
N PRO A 87 9.96 9.44 -14.25
CA PRO A 87 10.89 9.19 -13.16
C PRO A 87 11.30 10.45 -12.39
N HIS A 88 11.25 10.37 -11.07
CA HIS A 88 11.73 11.39 -10.14
C HIS A 88 13.05 10.96 -9.51
N GLN A 89 13.95 11.90 -9.25
CA GLN A 89 15.24 11.60 -8.63
C GLN A 89 15.19 11.78 -7.11
N LEU A 90 15.83 10.88 -6.39
CA LEU A 90 15.97 10.96 -4.93
C LEU A 90 17.31 10.36 -4.49
N SER A 91 17.83 10.84 -3.38
CA SER A 91 19.01 10.29 -2.75
C SER A 91 18.61 9.25 -1.70
N LEU A 92 19.34 8.14 -1.62
CA LEU A 92 19.27 7.20 -0.50
C LEU A 92 20.67 6.94 0.03
N SER A 93 20.80 6.90 1.35
CA SER A 93 22.00 6.48 2.07
C SER A 93 21.65 5.28 2.94
N PHE A 94 22.36 4.19 2.74
CA PHE A 94 22.19 2.93 3.47
C PHE A 94 23.29 2.80 4.51
N ASP A 95 22.88 2.63 5.76
CA ASP A 95 23.75 2.30 6.87
C ASP A 95 23.78 0.76 7.04
N PRO A 96 24.93 0.09 6.78
CA PRO A 96 25.06 -1.35 6.92
C PRO A 96 25.06 -1.85 8.37
N GLU A 97 25.45 -1.01 9.33
CA GLU A 97 25.53 -1.40 10.75
C GLU A 97 24.15 -1.45 11.39
N THR A 98 23.31 -0.45 11.09
CA THR A 98 21.98 -0.33 11.71
C THR A 98 20.85 -0.82 10.82
N SER A 99 21.14 -1.22 9.57
CA SER A 99 20.13 -1.55 8.55
C SER A 99 19.08 -0.44 8.34
N LYS A 100 19.50 0.82 8.57
CA LYS A 100 18.68 2.01 8.34
C LYS A 100 18.97 2.60 6.97
N VAL A 101 17.96 3.24 6.42
CA VAL A 101 18.08 4.02 5.18
C VAL A 101 17.50 5.40 5.41
N THR A 102 18.24 6.41 4.97
CA THR A 102 17.80 7.81 4.96
C THR A 102 17.89 8.38 3.57
N GLY A 103 17.21 9.48 3.31
CA GLY A 103 17.25 10.09 2.00
C GLY A 103 16.40 11.34 1.89
N ASN A 104 16.41 11.94 0.71
CA ASN A 104 15.57 13.07 0.36
C ASN A 104 15.31 13.11 -1.15
N GLY A 105 14.33 13.89 -1.55
CA GLY A 105 14.04 14.13 -2.96
C GLY A 105 12.91 15.11 -3.15
N SER A 106 12.47 15.22 -4.39
CA SER A 106 11.32 16.02 -4.80
C SER A 106 10.57 15.28 -5.91
N ASP A 107 9.24 15.42 -5.94
CA ASP A 107 8.38 14.93 -7.01
C ASP A 107 7.19 15.87 -7.23
N ASP A 108 6.21 15.44 -8.03
CA ASP A 108 5.05 16.27 -8.43
C ASP A 108 4.26 16.83 -7.23
N VAL A 109 4.37 16.23 -6.05
CA VAL A 109 3.69 16.69 -4.83
C VAL A 109 4.53 17.73 -4.09
N GLY A 110 5.85 17.53 -3.96
CA GLY A 110 6.74 18.48 -3.30
C GLY A 110 8.04 17.85 -2.79
N ASN A 111 8.74 18.59 -1.94
CA ASN A 111 10.01 18.14 -1.34
C ASN A 111 9.75 17.22 -0.15
N TYR A 112 10.64 16.27 0.08
CA TYR A 112 10.47 15.29 1.13
C TYR A 112 11.78 14.72 1.67
N ASN A 113 11.71 14.22 2.89
CA ASN A 113 12.73 13.37 3.50
C ASN A 113 12.24 11.92 3.56
N ILE A 114 13.18 10.98 3.55
CA ILE A 114 12.94 9.54 3.66
C ILE A 114 13.69 9.01 4.86
N GLU A 115 13.01 8.19 5.65
CA GLU A 115 13.59 7.34 6.68
C GLU A 115 13.03 5.93 6.51
N GLY A 116 13.80 4.91 6.86
CA GLY A 116 13.34 3.54 6.74
C GLY A 116 14.35 2.52 7.20
N ILE A 117 14.01 1.27 6.90
CA ILE A 117 14.81 0.09 7.22
C ILE A 117 14.81 -0.87 6.03
N TYR A 118 15.85 -1.66 5.93
CA TYR A 118 16.00 -2.66 4.89
C TYR A 118 16.53 -3.96 5.45
N SER A 119 16.40 -5.04 4.68
CA SER A 119 16.95 -6.34 5.03
C SER A 119 17.72 -6.90 3.83
N PRO A 120 19.06 -7.02 3.94
CA PRO A 120 19.87 -7.76 2.99
C PRO A 120 19.39 -9.20 2.82
N THR A 121 18.94 -9.85 3.90
CA THR A 121 18.50 -11.25 3.91
C THR A 121 17.22 -11.48 3.13
N THR A 122 16.22 -10.60 3.27
CA THR A 122 14.91 -10.79 2.60
C THR A 122 14.77 -9.94 1.34
N HIS A 123 15.80 -9.15 1.02
CA HIS A 123 15.84 -8.22 -0.10
C HIS A 123 14.65 -7.23 -0.13
N ARG A 124 14.19 -6.82 1.06
CA ARG A 124 13.05 -5.92 1.26
C ARG A 124 13.47 -4.60 1.86
N MET A 125 12.67 -3.59 1.61
CA MET A 125 12.83 -2.25 2.17
C MET A 125 11.46 -1.68 2.54
N GLY A 126 11.38 -1.11 3.74
CA GLY A 126 10.24 -0.36 4.22
C GLY A 126 10.65 1.07 4.52
N LEU A 127 10.08 2.02 3.79
CA LEU A 127 10.38 3.44 3.86
C LEU A 127 9.18 4.24 4.36
N THR A 128 9.47 5.38 4.94
CA THR A 128 8.54 6.44 5.31
C THR A 128 9.04 7.71 4.67
N LYS A 129 8.27 8.20 3.70
CA LYS A 129 8.47 9.49 3.03
C LYS A 129 7.66 10.54 3.77
N LYS A 130 8.28 11.64 4.22
CA LYS A 130 7.61 12.77 4.86
C LYS A 130 7.76 14.01 3.99
N TYR A 131 6.64 14.53 3.50
CA TYR A 131 6.65 15.79 2.75
C TYR A 131 6.91 17.00 3.66
N GLN A 132 7.67 17.95 3.14
CA GLN A 132 7.90 19.25 3.77
C GLN A 132 6.74 20.17 3.40
N TYR A 133 5.98 20.62 4.41
CA TYR A 133 4.85 21.53 4.22
C TYR A 133 5.30 22.82 3.53
N GLY A 134 4.48 23.33 2.61
CA GLY A 134 4.77 24.57 1.87
C GLY A 134 5.68 24.41 0.65
N THR A 135 5.94 23.18 0.20
CA THR A 135 6.71 22.90 -1.03
C THR A 135 5.84 22.21 -2.09
N GLY A 136 6.11 22.43 -3.38
CA GLY A 136 5.35 21.80 -4.47
C GLY A 136 3.89 22.24 -4.53
N ASP A 137 2.99 21.31 -4.83
CA ASP A 137 1.55 21.57 -5.00
C ASP A 137 0.84 21.64 -3.63
N PRO A 138 0.37 22.83 -3.18
CA PRO A 138 -0.26 22.99 -1.87
C PRO A 138 -1.61 22.27 -1.74
N SER A 139 -2.25 21.90 -2.84
CA SER A 139 -3.51 21.13 -2.82
C SER A 139 -3.28 19.66 -2.45
N GLN A 140 -2.08 19.14 -2.73
CA GLN A 140 -1.71 17.74 -2.49
C GLN A 140 -0.71 17.59 -1.32
N ASN A 141 0.22 18.53 -1.17
CA ASN A 141 1.23 18.51 -0.12
C ASN A 141 0.68 19.08 1.20
N LEU A 142 0.10 18.18 1.99
CA LEU A 142 -0.38 18.48 3.34
C LEU A 142 0.69 18.23 4.43
N GLY A 143 1.98 18.15 4.08
CA GLY A 143 3.05 17.80 5.03
C GLY A 143 2.94 16.37 5.58
N HIS A 144 2.30 15.47 4.82
CA HIS A 144 1.89 14.16 5.27
C HIS A 144 2.97 13.08 5.03
N TYR A 145 2.70 11.89 5.57
CA TYR A 145 3.56 10.72 5.44
C TYR A 145 3.03 9.76 4.38
N VAL A 146 3.95 9.15 3.64
CA VAL A 146 3.69 8.05 2.71
C VAL A 146 4.56 6.87 3.11
N THR A 147 3.95 5.72 3.36
CA THR A 147 4.69 4.47 3.59
C THR A 147 4.96 3.80 2.25
N ILE A 148 6.18 3.32 2.03
CA ILE A 148 6.58 2.62 0.81
C ILE A 148 7.17 1.28 1.21
N GLN A 149 6.67 0.19 0.64
CA GLN A 149 7.16 -1.16 0.89
C GLN A 149 7.50 -1.83 -0.42
N VAL A 150 8.77 -2.20 -0.58
CA VAL A 150 9.31 -2.74 -1.84
C VAL A 150 10.17 -3.98 -1.61
N THR A 151 10.25 -4.83 -2.63
CA THR A 151 11.10 -6.01 -2.69
C THR A 151 11.97 -5.91 -3.94
N TRP A 152 13.22 -6.35 -3.82
CA TRP A 152 14.11 -6.46 -4.96
C TRP A 152 13.51 -7.40 -6.00
N ASN A 153 13.57 -7.00 -7.27
CA ASN A 153 13.21 -7.85 -8.37
C ASN A 153 14.46 -8.17 -9.17
N THR A 154 14.98 -9.38 -9.00
CA THR A 154 16.26 -9.80 -9.59
C THR A 154 16.25 -9.71 -11.12
N ARG A 155 15.15 -10.13 -11.76
CA ARG A 155 14.98 -10.08 -13.23
C ARG A 155 15.04 -8.66 -13.80
N ARG A 156 14.49 -7.67 -13.10
CA ARG A 156 14.39 -6.29 -13.59
C ARG A 156 15.41 -5.33 -12.96
N ARG A 157 16.28 -5.84 -12.09
CA ARG A 157 17.31 -5.09 -11.35
C ARG A 157 16.77 -3.78 -10.76
N ARG A 158 15.62 -3.88 -10.10
CA ARG A 158 14.93 -2.74 -9.46
C ARG A 158 14.10 -3.22 -8.28
N PHE A 159 13.83 -2.33 -7.33
CA PHE A 159 12.83 -2.56 -6.29
C PHE A 159 11.42 -2.30 -6.84
N LYS A 160 10.48 -3.16 -6.45
CA LYS A 160 9.07 -3.05 -6.81
C LYS A 160 8.19 -3.29 -5.59
N GLY A 161 7.08 -2.57 -5.50
CA GLY A 161 6.12 -2.78 -4.43
C GLY A 161 4.99 -1.77 -4.46
N LYS A 162 4.61 -1.28 -3.28
CA LYS A 162 3.51 -0.34 -3.14
C LYS A 162 3.88 0.87 -2.29
N TRP A 163 3.22 1.98 -2.58
CA TRP A 163 3.11 3.13 -1.69
C TRP A 163 1.72 3.14 -1.03
N PHE A 164 1.62 3.73 0.15
CA PHE A 164 0.41 3.85 0.96
C PHE A 164 0.36 5.25 1.57
N VAL A 165 -0.78 5.92 1.45
CA VAL A 165 -1.01 7.24 2.04
C VAL A 165 -2.36 7.31 2.71
N ARG A 166 -2.41 8.03 3.82
CA ARG A 166 -3.64 8.40 4.49
C ARG A 166 -3.50 9.81 5.05
N THR A 167 -4.39 10.68 4.59
CA THR A 167 -4.56 12.05 5.04
C THR A 167 -6.04 12.28 5.36
N ASN A 168 -6.38 13.46 5.87
CA ASN A 168 -7.78 13.83 6.08
C ASN A 168 -8.55 14.06 4.76
N LYS A 169 -7.84 14.30 3.64
CA LYS A 169 -8.45 14.60 2.33
C LYS A 169 -8.39 13.42 1.35
N TYR A 170 -7.41 12.55 1.52
CA TYR A 170 -7.07 11.51 0.55
C TYR A 170 -6.52 10.27 1.24
N THR A 171 -6.98 9.11 0.79
CA THR A 171 -6.46 7.80 1.16
C THR A 171 -6.18 7.04 -0.13
N GLY A 172 -5.02 6.40 -0.23
CA GLY A 172 -4.66 5.71 -1.46
C GLY A 172 -3.48 4.76 -1.30
N GLU A 173 -3.40 3.81 -2.20
CA GLU A 173 -2.25 2.93 -2.36
C GLU A 173 -2.12 2.50 -3.81
N ASN A 174 -0.90 2.30 -4.28
CA ASN A 174 -0.67 1.71 -5.59
C ASN A 174 0.79 1.31 -5.80
N LYS A 175 1.12 0.88 -7.02
CA LYS A 175 2.45 0.44 -7.45
C LYS A 175 3.50 1.53 -7.27
N PHE A 176 4.68 1.10 -6.83
CA PHE A 176 5.89 1.90 -6.70
C PHE A 176 7.08 1.12 -7.27
N ASP A 177 7.91 1.79 -8.07
CA ASP A 177 9.17 1.25 -8.60
C ASP A 177 10.33 2.16 -8.18
N LEU A 178 11.47 1.55 -7.85
CA LEU A 178 12.69 2.25 -7.44
C LEU A 178 13.92 1.60 -8.08
N LYS A 179 14.74 2.38 -8.79
CA LYS A 179 15.91 1.89 -9.54
C LYS A 179 17.15 2.74 -9.24
N LEU A 180 18.28 2.09 -8.96
CA LEU A 180 19.55 2.79 -8.76
C LEU A 180 19.99 3.44 -10.09
N VAL A 181 20.36 4.72 -10.03
CA VAL A 181 20.90 5.47 -11.18
C VAL A 181 22.41 5.56 -11.07
N LYS A 182 22.92 6.03 -9.93
CA LYS A 182 24.36 6.20 -9.68
C LYS A 182 24.65 5.89 -8.21
N SER A 183 25.62 5.03 -7.93
CA SER A 183 26.08 4.78 -6.55
C SER A 183 27.14 5.80 -6.12
N TYR A 184 27.08 6.25 -4.87
CA TYR A 184 28.17 6.99 -4.25
C TYR A 184 29.30 6.01 -3.92
N GLY A 185 30.51 6.27 -4.43
CA GLY A 185 31.67 5.40 -4.22
C GLY A 185 32.02 4.45 -5.38
N ALA A 186 31.34 4.53 -6.53
CA ALA A 186 31.88 3.95 -7.76
C ALA A 186 32.92 4.93 -8.32
N ILE A 187 34.20 4.60 -8.18
CA ILE A 187 35.25 5.15 -9.04
C ILE A 187 34.98 4.57 -10.43
N GLU A 188 34.79 5.43 -11.42
CA GLU A 188 34.60 5.03 -12.82
C GLU A 188 35.82 4.29 -13.38
#